data_AF-A0AAU2FG76-F1
#
_entry.id   AF-A0AAU2FG76-F1
#
_cell.length_a   1.000
_cell.length_b   1.000
_cell.length_c   1.000
_cell.angle_alpha   90.00
_cell.angle_beta   90.00
_cell.angle_gamma   90.00
#
_symmetry.space_group_name_H-M   'P 1'
#
loop_
_entity.id
_entity.type
_entity.pdbx_description
1 polymer ?
#
loop_
_entity_poly.entity_id
_entity_poly.type
_entity_poly.pdbx_seq_one_letter_code
_entity_poly.pdbx_strand_id
1 'polypeptide(L)'
;MHFHHKEGTETEENTVTDNERPNDIEAMQAALQKANAEAQKHREQRNTYRGMATRLAAEKTLSEAGLTNSKVAKYLDFSQVTVTDTGELEGLAEQLDALKEDLPELFGVTKRISGGGDAADKAPATRKPKTSADALANQLMGS
;
A
#
# COMPACT_ATOMS: atom_id res chain seq x y z
N MET A 1 76.32 -42.62 -13.41
CA MET A 1 76.19 -42.06 -14.77
C MET A 1 75.26 -42.94 -15.56
N HIS A 2 74.08 -42.44 -15.94
CA HIS A 2 73.38 -42.65 -17.21
C HIS A 2 71.97 -42.04 -17.06
N PHE A 3 71.81 -40.86 -17.66
CA PHE A 3 70.55 -40.16 -17.86
C PHE A 3 69.68 -40.94 -18.84
N HIS A 4 68.37 -40.98 -18.62
CA HIS A 4 67.37 -40.97 -19.69
C HIS A 4 66.11 -40.25 -19.18
N HIS A 5 65.98 -38.98 -19.58
CA HIS A 5 64.69 -38.31 -19.65
C HIS A 5 63.85 -38.99 -20.73
N LYS A 6 62.59 -39.31 -20.43
CA LYS A 6 61.55 -39.44 -21.44
C LYS A 6 60.42 -38.51 -21.04
N GLU A 7 60.44 -37.35 -21.67
CA GLU A 7 59.30 -36.45 -21.80
C GLU A 7 58.24 -37.14 -22.65
N GLY A 8 56.99 -37.01 -22.22
CA GLY A 8 55.79 -37.45 -22.93
C GLY A 8 54.65 -36.55 -22.53
N THR A 9 54.67 -35.32 -23.04
CA THR A 9 53.56 -34.38 -22.99
C THR A 9 52.50 -34.83 -23.99
N GLU A 10 51.47 -35.53 -23.52
CA GLU A 10 50.24 -35.70 -24.28
C GLU A 10 49.41 -34.43 -24.09
N THR A 11 49.52 -33.53 -25.07
CA THR A 11 48.63 -32.39 -25.23
C THR A 11 47.32 -32.93 -25.82
N GLU A 12 46.30 -33.09 -24.99
CA GLU A 12 44.93 -33.29 -25.47
C GLU A 12 44.48 -32.01 -26.19
N GLU A 13 44.46 -32.06 -27.52
CA GLU A 13 43.78 -31.07 -28.37
C GLU A 13 42.29 -31.11 -28.06
N ASN A 14 41.85 -30.18 -27.22
CA ASN A 14 40.44 -29.91 -26.98
C ASN A 14 39.86 -29.17 -28.20
N THR A 15 39.41 -29.94 -29.20
CA THR A 15 38.71 -29.40 -30.37
C THR A 15 37.33 -28.90 -29.94
N VAL A 16 37.24 -27.62 -29.60
CA VAL A 16 35.96 -26.92 -29.45
C VAL A 16 35.32 -26.87 -30.84
N THR A 17 34.32 -27.72 -31.05
CA THR A 17 33.48 -27.73 -32.25
C THR A 17 32.68 -26.44 -32.33
N ASP A 18 33.08 -25.59 -33.27
CA ASP A 18 32.63 -24.21 -33.48
C ASP A 18 31.16 -24.06 -33.97
N ASN A 19 30.34 -25.11 -33.83
CA ASN A 19 28.99 -25.24 -34.43
C ASN A 19 27.83 -25.13 -33.42
N GLU A 20 28.07 -24.92 -32.12
CA GLU A 20 27.02 -24.79 -31.09
C GLU A 20 26.67 -23.34 -30.70
N ARG A 21 27.50 -22.38 -31.10
CA ARG A 21 27.41 -20.95 -30.70
C ARG A 21 26.15 -20.17 -31.12
N PRO A 22 25.42 -20.48 -32.22
CA PRO A 22 24.25 -19.68 -32.60
C PRO A 22 23.05 -19.86 -31.65
N ASN A 23 22.85 -21.07 -31.13
CA ASN A 23 21.70 -21.40 -30.27
C ASN A 23 21.87 -20.89 -28.82
N ASP A 24 23.11 -20.78 -28.34
CA ASP A 24 23.40 -20.32 -26.99
C ASP A 24 23.13 -18.82 -26.81
N ILE A 25 23.32 -18.01 -27.86
CA ILE A 25 23.07 -16.56 -27.80
C ILE A 25 21.56 -16.31 -27.71
N GLU A 26 20.75 -17.01 -28.51
CA GLU A 26 19.30 -16.89 -28.47
C GLU A 26 18.71 -17.43 -27.16
N ALA A 27 19.22 -18.57 -26.67
CA ALA A 27 18.84 -19.12 -25.37
C ALA A 27 19.20 -18.17 -24.22
N MET A 28 20.38 -17.54 -24.27
CA MET A 28 20.80 -16.54 -23.29
C MET A 28 19.96 -15.26 -23.35
N GLN A 29 19.61 -14.78 -24.54
CA GLN A 29 18.70 -13.64 -24.71
C GLN A 29 17.30 -13.94 -24.18
N ALA A 30 16.76 -15.14 -24.44
CA ALA A 30 15.48 -15.59 -23.90
C ALA A 30 15.52 -15.70 -22.37
N ALA A 31 16.62 -16.22 -21.80
CA ALA A 31 16.82 -16.28 -20.35
C ALA A 31 16.89 -14.89 -19.71
N LEU A 32 17.60 -13.95 -20.34
CA LEU A 32 17.68 -12.55 -19.89
C LEU A 32 16.31 -11.85 -19.95
N GLN A 33 15.55 -12.03 -21.04
CA GLN A 33 14.21 -11.46 -21.17
C GLN A 33 13.26 -12.04 -20.10
N LYS A 34 13.32 -13.35 -19.86
CA LYS A 34 12.52 -14.01 -18.82
C LYS A 34 12.89 -13.52 -17.43
N ALA A 35 14.18 -13.44 -17.11
CA ALA A 35 14.67 -12.94 -15.83
C ALA A 35 14.26 -11.47 -15.60
N ASN A 36 14.31 -10.63 -16.63
CA ASN A 36 13.87 -9.24 -16.54
C ASN A 36 12.35 -9.12 -16.32
N ALA A 37 11.55 -9.93 -17.01
CA ALA A 37 10.11 -9.96 -16.84
C ALA A 37 9.71 -10.44 -15.42
N GLU A 38 10.38 -11.45 -14.89
CA GLU A 38 10.18 -11.92 -13.51
C GLU A 38 10.61 -10.85 -12.49
N ALA A 39 11.78 -10.23 -12.68
CA ALA A 39 12.24 -9.14 -11.81
C ALA A 39 11.28 -7.95 -11.82
N GLN A 40 10.70 -7.61 -12.96
CA GLN A 40 9.68 -6.56 -13.07
C GLN A 40 8.41 -6.94 -12.31
N LYS A 41 7.88 -8.15 -12.48
CA LYS A 41 6.72 -8.63 -11.71
C LYS A 41 6.97 -8.60 -10.20
N HIS A 42 8.17 -8.99 -9.75
CA HIS A 42 8.53 -8.93 -8.33
C HIS A 42 8.64 -7.49 -7.82
N ARG A 43 9.13 -6.55 -8.64
CA ARG A 43 9.13 -5.11 -8.30
C ARG A 43 7.71 -4.58 -8.16
N GLU A 44 6.84 -4.89 -9.11
CA GLU A 44 5.44 -4.48 -9.09
C GLU A 44 4.72 -5.02 -7.85
N GLN A 45 4.83 -6.32 -7.58
CA GLN A 45 4.24 -6.94 -6.38
C GLN A 45 4.74 -6.28 -5.10
N ARG A 46 6.06 -6.11 -4.93
CA ARG A 46 6.63 -5.44 -3.75
C ARG A 46 6.14 -4.01 -3.61
N ASN A 47 6.02 -3.25 -4.70
CA ASN A 47 5.49 -1.89 -4.67
C ASN A 47 4.03 -1.85 -4.23
N THR A 48 3.19 -2.79 -4.69
CA THR A 48 1.78 -2.86 -4.30
C THR A 48 1.62 -3.17 -2.80
N TYR A 49 2.37 -4.16 -2.29
CA TYR A 49 2.34 -4.50 -0.86
C TYR A 49 2.88 -3.36 0.01
N ARG A 50 3.95 -2.69 -0.44
CA ARG A 50 4.50 -1.52 0.26
C ARG A 50 3.50 -0.37 0.32
N GLY A 51 2.83 -0.06 -0.79
CA GLY A 51 1.79 0.98 -0.82
C GLY A 51 0.63 0.67 0.13
N MET A 52 0.19 -0.58 0.18
CA MET A 52 -0.88 -1.02 1.09
C MET A 52 -0.44 -0.95 2.56
N ALA A 53 0.78 -1.38 2.88
CA ALA A 53 1.34 -1.30 4.23
C ALA A 53 1.47 0.15 4.70
N THR A 54 1.99 1.03 3.83
CA THR A 54 2.13 2.47 4.12
C THR A 54 0.78 3.11 4.42
N ARG A 55 -0.23 2.80 3.59
CA ARG A 55 -1.59 3.30 3.78
C ARG A 55 -2.23 2.81 5.09
N LEU A 56 -2.11 1.53 5.40
CA LEU A 56 -2.67 0.96 6.62
C LEU A 56 -2.01 1.54 7.87
N ALA A 57 -0.69 1.66 7.85
CA ALA A 57 0.05 2.30 8.94
C ALA A 57 -0.39 3.76 9.12
N ALA A 58 -0.58 4.50 8.02
CA ALA A 58 -0.99 5.89 8.09
C ALA A 58 -2.43 6.03 8.60
N GLU A 59 -3.36 5.19 8.13
CA GLU A 59 -4.73 5.17 8.65
C GLU A 59 -4.76 4.88 10.16
N LYS A 60 -3.89 3.99 10.64
CA LYS A 60 -3.73 3.73 12.08
C LYS A 60 -3.24 4.98 12.82
N THR A 61 -2.17 5.62 12.36
CA THR A 61 -1.62 6.83 13.01
C THR A 61 -2.62 7.98 13.01
N LEU A 62 -3.36 8.15 11.91
CA LEU A 62 -4.42 9.17 11.78
C LEU A 62 -5.57 8.91 12.75
N SER A 63 -6.00 7.65 12.88
CA SER A 63 -7.04 7.24 13.82
C SER A 63 -6.61 7.46 15.27
N GLU A 64 -5.37 7.11 15.62
CA GLU A 64 -4.78 7.35 16.95
C GLU A 64 -4.68 8.84 17.27
N ALA A 65 -4.39 9.68 16.27
CA ALA A 65 -4.40 11.14 16.40
C ALA A 65 -5.83 11.74 16.47
N GLY A 66 -6.88 10.93 16.41
CA GLY A 66 -8.27 11.37 16.53
C GLY A 66 -8.83 12.01 15.26
N LEU A 67 -8.15 11.86 14.12
CA LEU A 67 -8.63 12.39 12.84
C LEU A 67 -9.76 11.50 12.31
N THR A 68 -10.98 11.91 12.58
CA THR A 68 -12.20 11.26 12.05
C THR A 68 -12.51 11.68 10.60
N ASN A 69 -11.79 12.66 10.08
CA ASN A 69 -12.03 13.20 8.74
C ASN A 69 -11.25 12.43 7.67
N SER A 70 -11.96 11.59 6.92
CA SER A 70 -11.41 10.80 5.81
C SER A 70 -10.81 11.66 4.68
N LYS A 71 -11.06 12.97 4.65
CA LYS A 71 -10.47 13.88 3.66
C LYS A 71 -9.00 14.15 3.91
N VAL A 72 -8.49 13.99 5.13
CA VAL A 72 -7.09 14.26 5.47
C VAL A 72 -6.14 13.38 4.65
N ALA A 73 -6.49 12.11 4.49
CA ALA A 73 -5.72 11.18 3.65
C ALA A 73 -5.58 11.61 2.18
N LYS A 74 -6.41 12.55 1.68
CA LYS A 74 -6.29 13.06 0.30
C LYS A 74 -5.23 14.15 0.15
N TYR A 75 -4.84 14.79 1.25
CA TYR A 75 -3.85 15.87 1.26
C TYR A 75 -2.46 15.37 1.66
N LEU A 76 -2.36 14.11 2.09
CA LEU A 76 -1.09 13.46 2.42
C LEU A 76 -0.49 12.83 1.17
N ASP A 77 0.80 13.07 0.96
CA ASP A 77 1.55 12.46 -0.12
C ASP A 77 2.25 11.19 0.38
N PHE A 78 1.56 10.06 0.23
CA PHE A 78 2.08 8.74 0.59
C PHE A 78 3.28 8.29 -0.26
N SER A 79 3.61 8.99 -1.35
CA SER A 79 4.82 8.67 -2.13
C SER A 79 6.10 9.13 -1.44
N GLN A 80 6.00 10.15 -0.59
CA GLN A 80 7.10 10.69 0.22
C GLN A 80 7.20 10.01 1.60
N VAL A 81 6.21 9.18 1.97
CA VAL A 81 6.17 8.49 3.25
C VAL A 81 6.84 7.13 3.14
N THR A 82 7.75 6.84 4.05
CA THR A 82 8.48 5.57 4.09
C THR A 82 8.16 4.79 5.36
N VAL A 83 7.90 3.50 5.20
CA VAL A 83 7.77 2.57 6.33
C VAL A 83 9.16 2.07 6.69
N THR A 84 9.56 2.29 7.94
CA THR A 84 10.82 1.81 8.50
C THR A 84 10.73 0.33 8.88
N ASP A 85 11.86 -0.29 9.19
CA ASP A 85 11.93 -1.70 9.63
C ASP A 85 11.18 -1.96 10.94
N THR A 86 10.95 -0.91 11.75
CA THR A 86 10.15 -0.98 12.99
C THR A 86 8.64 -0.89 12.74
N GLY A 87 8.22 -0.60 11.50
CA GLY A 87 6.83 -0.38 11.14
C GLY A 87 6.33 1.04 11.42
N GLU A 88 7.22 1.98 11.75
CA GLU A 88 6.90 3.39 11.92
C GLU A 88 6.97 4.15 10.59
N LEU A 89 6.19 5.22 10.47
CA LEU A 89 6.13 6.05 9.26
C LEU A 89 7.00 7.30 9.40
N GLU A 90 8.05 7.37 8.60
CA GLU A 90 8.87 8.58 8.46
C GLU A 90 8.22 9.55 7.47
N GLY A 91 8.25 10.85 7.79
CA GLY A 91 7.70 11.93 6.97
C GLY A 91 6.19 12.18 7.13
N LEU A 92 5.41 11.21 7.64
CA LEU A 92 3.98 11.41 7.87
C LEU A 92 3.71 12.45 8.97
N ALA A 93 4.48 12.42 10.06
CA ALA A 93 4.31 13.32 11.19
C ALA A 93 4.50 14.79 10.77
N GLU A 94 5.55 15.08 10.01
CA GLU A 94 5.84 16.43 9.49
C GLU A 94 4.73 16.91 8.56
N GLN A 95 4.24 16.04 7.66
CA GLN A 95 3.10 16.37 6.79
C GLN A 95 1.83 16.65 7.59
N LEU A 96 1.60 15.89 8.68
CA LEU A 96 0.44 16.09 9.54
C LEU A 96 0.51 17.39 10.32
N ASP A 97 1.68 17.75 10.83
CA ASP A 97 1.90 19.00 11.55
C ASP A 97 1.71 20.20 10.60
N ALA A 98 2.30 20.15 9.41
CA ALA A 98 2.08 21.17 8.37
C ALA A 98 0.59 21.29 7.98
N LEU A 99 -0.09 20.16 7.78
CA LEU A 99 -1.52 20.15 7.44
C LEU A 99 -2.40 20.70 8.57
N LYS A 100 -1.97 20.51 9.82
CA LYS A 100 -2.67 21.03 10.99
C LYS A 100 -2.52 22.55 11.12
N GLU A 101 -1.39 23.10 10.70
CA GLU A 101 -1.17 24.55 10.59
C GLU A 101 -1.98 25.16 9.44
N ASP A 102 -1.93 24.55 8.25
CA ASP A 102 -2.56 25.07 7.04
C ASP A 102 -4.08 24.90 7.03
N LEU A 103 -4.57 23.75 7.51
CA LEU A 103 -5.97 23.34 7.44
C LEU A 103 -6.46 22.76 8.78
N PRO A 104 -6.49 23.57 9.86
CA PRO A 104 -6.94 23.12 11.19
C PRO A 104 -8.40 22.65 11.21
N GLU A 105 -9.21 23.10 10.24
CA GLU A 105 -10.62 22.66 10.09
C GLU A 105 -10.75 21.15 9.85
N LEU A 106 -9.76 20.53 9.21
CA LEU A 106 -9.77 19.11 8.94
C LEU A 106 -9.66 18.27 10.22
N PHE A 107 -9.09 18.84 11.28
CA PHE A 107 -8.84 18.18 12.58
C PHE A 107 -9.98 18.44 13.58
N GLY A 108 -11.12 18.94 13.13
CA GLY A 108 -12.29 19.05 13.99
C GLY A 108 -12.23 20.18 15.00
N VAL A 109 -11.34 21.18 14.82
CA VAL A 109 -11.50 22.50 15.44
C VAL A 109 -12.66 23.22 14.75
N THR A 110 -13.84 22.62 14.85
CA THR A 110 -15.09 23.32 14.64
C THR A 110 -15.22 24.28 15.80
N LYS A 111 -14.66 25.48 15.64
CA LYS A 111 -15.19 26.65 16.35
C LYS A 111 -16.66 26.63 15.98
N ARG A 112 -17.51 26.10 16.87
CA ARG A 112 -18.96 26.19 16.73
C ARG A 112 -19.23 27.68 16.68
N ILE A 113 -19.29 28.25 15.48
CA ILE A 113 -20.03 29.47 15.28
C ILE A 113 -21.46 29.00 15.54
N SER A 114 -21.87 29.10 16.81
CA SER A 114 -23.26 29.09 17.20
C SER A 114 -23.90 30.31 16.56
N GLY A 115 -24.11 30.22 15.24
CA GLY A 115 -25.04 31.06 14.54
C GLY A 115 -26.41 30.65 15.06
N GLY A 116 -26.79 31.22 16.20
CA GLY A 116 -28.17 31.29 16.67
C GLY A 116 -28.95 32.18 15.71
N GLY A 117 -29.11 31.70 14.49
CA GLY A 117 -29.85 32.35 13.42
C GLY A 117 -30.68 31.27 12.77
N ASP A 118 -31.99 31.33 13.03
CA ASP A 118 -33.04 30.54 12.40
C ASP A 118 -33.25 29.12 12.92
N ALA A 119 -33.59 29.01 14.21
CA ALA A 119 -34.47 27.94 14.68
C ALA A 119 -35.92 28.28 14.31
N ALA A 120 -36.22 28.38 13.01
CA ALA A 120 -37.60 28.34 12.54
C ALA A 120 -38.20 27.00 12.96
N ASP A 121 -39.34 27.06 13.65
CA ASP A 121 -40.17 25.95 14.13
C ASP A 121 -39.90 24.61 13.42
N LYS A 122 -39.03 23.79 14.00
CA LYS A 122 -39.05 22.36 13.66
C LYS A 122 -40.35 21.81 14.21
N ALA A 123 -41.32 21.60 13.32
CA ALA A 123 -42.53 20.86 13.63
C ALA A 123 -42.19 19.59 14.42
N PRO A 124 -42.93 19.27 15.50
CA PRO A 124 -42.63 18.11 16.34
C PRO A 124 -42.55 16.87 15.47
N ALA A 125 -41.48 16.09 15.66
CA ALA A 125 -41.17 14.91 14.89
C ALA A 125 -42.43 14.08 14.61
N THR A 126 -42.76 13.93 13.32
CA THR A 126 -43.77 13.00 12.86
C THR A 126 -43.41 11.62 13.41
N ARG A 127 -44.32 11.07 14.23
CA ARG A 127 -44.14 9.77 14.90
C ARG A 127 -43.65 8.76 13.85
N LYS A 128 -42.50 8.14 14.14
CA LYS A 128 -41.89 7.12 13.27
C LYS A 128 -42.97 6.12 12.82
N PRO A 129 -43.01 5.70 11.54
CA PRO A 129 -43.93 4.65 11.12
C PRO A 129 -43.65 3.38 11.94
N LYS A 130 -44.73 2.76 12.44
CA LYS A 130 -44.66 1.54 13.26
C LYS A 130 -43.83 0.49 12.53
N THR A 131 -42.89 -0.12 13.24
CA THR A 131 -42.13 -1.24 12.69
C THR A 131 -43.09 -2.43 12.51
N SER A 132 -42.75 -3.37 11.62
CA SER A 132 -43.55 -4.59 11.42
C SER A 132 -43.75 -5.37 12.73
N ALA A 133 -42.78 -5.32 13.64
CA ALA A 133 -42.88 -5.89 14.98
C ALA A 133 -43.96 -5.19 15.85
N ASP A 134 -44.04 -3.86 15.82
CA ASP A 134 -45.06 -3.09 16.54
C ASP A 134 -46.49 -3.35 16.03
N ALA A 135 -46.63 -3.59 14.71
CA ALA A 135 -47.92 -3.93 14.13
C ALA A 135 -48.42 -5.30 14.63
N LEU A 136 -47.52 -6.29 14.67
CA LEU A 136 -47.84 -7.66 15.06
C LEU A 136 -48.15 -7.78 16.57
N ALA A 137 -47.43 -7.02 17.41
CA ALA A 137 -47.68 -6.95 18.85
C ALA A 137 -49.06 -6.39 19.18
N ASN A 138 -49.52 -5.36 18.46
CA ASN A 138 -50.87 -4.80 18.67
C ASN A 138 -51.99 -5.76 18.24
N GLN A 139 -51.74 -6.59 17.23
CA GLN A 139 -52.69 -7.62 16.80
C GLN A 139 -52.82 -8.75 17.84
N LEU A 140 -51.74 -9.07 18.55
CA LEU A 140 -51.73 -10.08 19.62
C LEU A 140 -52.28 -9.58 20.95
N MET A 141 -52.12 -8.28 21.26
CA MET A 141 -52.65 -7.68 22.51
C MET A 141 -54.10 -7.19 22.39
N GLY A 142 -54.68 -7.19 21.19
CA GLY A 142 -56.01 -6.67 20.90
C GLY A 142 -57.11 -7.73 20.73
N SER A 143 -56.86 -8.98 21.12
CA SER A 143 -57.80 -10.11 21.03
C SER A 143 -58.15 -10.69 22.39
#